data_AF-R5NJH3-F1
#
_entry.id   AF-R5NJH3-F1
#
_cell.length_a   1.000
_cell.length_b   1.000
_cell.length_c   1.000
_cell.angle_alpha   90.00
_cell.angle_beta   90.00
_cell.angle_gamma   90.00
#
_symmetry.space_group_name_H-M   'P 1'
#
loop_
_entity.id
_entity.type
_entity.pdbx_description
1 polymer ?
#
loop_
_entity_poly.entity_id
_entity_poly.type
_entity_poly.pdbx_seq_one_letter_code
_entity_poly.pdbx_strand_id
1 'polypeptide(L)'
;MRKTFKKILAVTLTGVILASSLTGCGKSKKDDKTIKIAASATPHAEILEKAKPLLEKKGYKLEIKVFDDYVQPNQVVESGEFDANYFQHIPYLESFNKEKGTHLVNAGGIH
;
A
#
# COMPACT_ATOMS: atom_id res chain seq x y z
N MET A 1 22.86 -60.38 -30.66
CA MET A 1 22.98 -59.04 -31.28
C MET A 1 21.57 -58.50 -31.46
N ARG A 2 21.19 -57.24 -31.23
CA ARG A 2 21.84 -56.01 -30.77
C ARG A 2 20.67 -54.99 -30.71
N LYS A 3 20.66 -54.11 -29.70
CA LYS A 3 20.00 -52.78 -29.71
C LYS A 3 18.47 -52.69 -29.53
N THR A 4 17.96 -52.88 -28.31
CA THR A 4 16.65 -52.27 -27.95
C THR A 4 16.53 -51.75 -26.50
N PHE A 5 17.50 -52.04 -25.64
CA PHE A 5 17.44 -51.71 -24.20
C PHE A 5 18.01 -50.34 -23.78
N LYS A 6 18.20 -49.39 -24.71
CA LYS A 6 18.86 -48.09 -24.41
C LYS A 6 17.97 -46.85 -24.51
N LYS A 7 16.64 -46.97 -24.59
CA LYS A 7 15.74 -45.80 -24.76
C LYS A 7 14.66 -45.62 -23.69
N ILE A 8 14.68 -46.36 -22.59
CA ILE A 8 13.71 -46.20 -21.50
C ILE A 8 14.45 -45.82 -20.21
N LEU A 9 15.29 -44.79 -20.28
CA LEU A 9 15.99 -44.22 -19.12
C LEU A 9 16.07 -42.68 -19.23
N ALA A 10 15.01 -42.05 -19.75
CA ALA A 10 15.01 -40.59 -20.00
C ALA A 10 13.65 -39.92 -19.76
N VAL A 11 12.75 -40.51 -18.96
CA VAL A 11 11.44 -39.90 -18.62
C VAL A 11 11.07 -40.14 -17.16
N THR A 12 12.02 -39.90 -16.24
CA THR A 12 11.75 -39.92 -14.79
C THR A 12 12.50 -38.78 -14.11
N LEU A 13 12.20 -37.53 -14.48
CA LEU A 13 12.69 -36.36 -13.74
C LEU A 13 11.68 -35.19 -13.70
N THR A 14 10.37 -35.47 -13.78
CA THR A 14 9.38 -34.39 -13.68
C THR A 14 8.14 -34.91 -12.97
N GLY A 15 8.10 -34.76 -11.65
CA GLY A 15 6.93 -35.21 -10.88
C GLY A 15 7.05 -35.24 -9.37
N VAL A 16 8.10 -34.65 -8.77
CA VAL A 16 8.22 -34.57 -7.30
C VAL A 16 8.59 -33.14 -6.89
N ILE A 17 7.73 -32.15 -7.18
CA ILE A 17 7.72 -30.86 -6.49
C ILE A 17 6.29 -30.30 -6.53
N LEU A 18 5.36 -30.90 -5.77
CA LEU A 18 3.98 -30.40 -5.68
C LEU A 18 3.39 -30.52 -4.26
N ALA A 19 4.25 -30.59 -3.24
CA ALA A 19 3.80 -30.79 -1.87
C ALA A 19 4.69 -30.09 -0.83
N SER A 20 4.87 -28.76 -0.94
CA SER A 20 5.41 -27.94 0.17
C SER A 20 5.53 -26.46 -0.19
N SER A 21 4.45 -25.68 -0.18
CA SER A 21 4.52 -24.20 -0.06
C SER A 21 3.15 -23.52 0.07
N LEU A 22 2.27 -24.04 0.92
CA LEU A 22 1.15 -23.26 1.45
C LEU A 22 1.25 -23.13 2.98
N THR A 23 2.45 -22.84 3.48
CA THR A 23 2.57 -22.13 4.76
C THR A 23 2.30 -20.66 4.44
N GLY A 24 1.01 -20.33 4.29
CA GLY A 24 0.55 -18.95 4.26
C GLY A 24 1.00 -18.30 5.55
N CYS A 25 2.09 -17.55 5.45
CA CYS A 25 2.66 -16.78 6.54
C CYS A 25 1.58 -15.77 6.95
N GLY A 26 0.81 -16.12 7.98
CA GLY A 26 0.06 -15.16 8.74
C GLY A 26 1.08 -14.19 9.31
N LYS A 27 1.34 -13.09 8.60
CA LYS A 27 1.85 -11.87 9.23
C LYS A 27 0.83 -11.58 10.32
N SER A 28 1.16 -11.97 11.55
CA SER A 28 0.57 -11.38 12.74
C SER A 28 0.57 -9.89 12.46
N LYS A 29 -0.62 -9.29 12.29
CA LYS A 29 -0.78 -7.85 12.24
C LYS A 29 -0.22 -7.38 13.57
N LYS A 30 1.06 -6.99 13.55
CA LYS A 30 1.60 -6.09 14.54
C LYS A 30 0.63 -4.91 14.49
N ASP A 31 0.02 -4.56 15.61
CA ASP A 31 -0.76 -3.32 15.73
C ASP A 31 0.21 -2.17 15.47
N ASP A 32 0.48 -1.92 14.19
CA ASP A 32 1.28 -0.81 13.75
C ASP A 32 0.38 0.41 13.90
N LYS A 33 0.55 1.11 15.02
CA LYS A 33 -0.19 2.33 15.31
C LYS A 33 0.40 3.53 14.57
N THR A 34 1.22 3.30 13.54
CA THR A 34 1.73 4.34 12.66
C THR A 34 0.69 4.67 11.59
N ILE A 35 0.44 5.97 11.38
CA ILE A 35 -0.40 6.50 10.31
C ILE A 35 0.50 7.37 9.44
N LYS A 36 0.71 6.98 8.18
CA LYS A 36 1.47 7.74 7.19
C LYS A 36 0.55 8.63 6.39
N ILE A 37 0.78 9.94 6.42
CA ILE A 37 -0.02 10.94 5.69
C ILE A 37 0.83 11.73 4.70
N ALA A 38 0.40 11.75 3.44
CA ALA A 38 0.89 12.66 2.41
C ALA A 38 0.13 13.99 2.48
N ALA A 39 0.82 15.12 2.59
CA ALA A 39 0.16 16.44 2.76
C ALA A 39 0.88 17.55 2.00
N SER A 40 0.16 18.62 1.66
CA SER A 40 0.80 19.87 1.23
C SER A 40 1.43 20.60 2.41
N ALA A 41 2.43 21.45 2.16
CA ALA A 41 3.16 22.14 3.22
C ALA A 41 2.26 22.99 4.13
N THR A 42 1.50 23.91 3.55
CA THR A 42 0.62 24.84 4.29
C THR A 42 -0.77 24.84 3.66
N PRO A 43 -1.86 24.88 4.46
CA PRO A 43 -1.88 24.75 5.93
C PRO A 43 -1.80 23.30 6.42
N HIS A 44 -1.79 22.32 5.52
CA HIS A 44 -2.12 20.93 5.84
C HIS A 44 -1.12 20.25 6.78
N ALA A 45 0.17 20.26 6.45
CA ALA A 45 1.18 19.65 7.32
C ALA A 45 1.24 20.37 8.68
N GLU A 46 1.08 21.69 8.72
CA GLU A 46 1.05 22.45 9.98
C GLU A 46 -0.09 22.02 10.91
N ILE A 47 -1.28 21.79 10.36
CA ILE A 47 -2.43 21.26 11.11
C ILE A 47 -2.13 19.84 11.63
N LEU A 48 -1.55 18.98 10.79
CA LEU A 48 -1.18 17.62 11.19
C LEU A 48 -0.09 17.61 12.27
N GLU A 49 0.86 18.53 12.25
CA GLU A 49 1.86 18.71 13.31
C GLU A 49 1.18 19.07 14.66
N LYS A 50 0.09 19.84 14.65
CA LYS A 50 -0.71 20.09 15.86
C LYS A 50 -1.52 18.85 16.29
N ALA A 51 -1.89 17.97 15.37
CA ALA A 51 -2.62 16.74 15.66
C ALA A 51 -1.74 15.62 16.24
N LYS A 52 -0.42 15.59 15.93
CA LYS A 52 0.55 14.62 16.46
C LYS A 52 0.39 14.31 17.96
N PRO A 53 0.49 15.29 18.88
CA PRO A 53 0.41 15.01 20.31
C PRO A 53 -0.96 14.49 20.76
N LEU A 54 -2.04 14.78 20.01
CA LEU A 54 -3.38 14.26 20.30
C LEU A 54 -3.50 12.78 19.92
N LEU A 55 -2.86 12.38 18.81
CA LEU A 55 -2.79 11.00 18.35
C LEU A 55 -1.83 10.16 19.20
N GLU A 56 -0.69 10.72 19.61
CA GLU A 56 0.27 10.05 20.51
C GLU A 56 -0.37 9.68 21.85
N LYS A 57 -1.20 10.56 22.43
CA LYS A 57 -1.99 10.25 23.64
C LYS A 57 -2.96 9.08 23.46
N LYS A 58 -3.38 8.81 22.22
CA LYS A 58 -4.23 7.66 21.85
C LYS A 58 -3.40 6.44 21.42
N GLY A 59 -2.07 6.54 21.50
CA GLY A 59 -1.12 5.50 21.13
C GLY A 59 -0.77 5.44 19.65
N TYR A 60 -1.19 6.43 18.85
CA TYR A 60 -0.88 6.48 17.42
C TYR A 60 0.33 7.37 17.14
N LYS A 61 1.20 6.93 16.24
CA LYS A 61 2.31 7.72 15.70
C LYS A 61 1.88 8.26 14.34
N LEU A 62 2.01 9.57 14.13
CA LEU A 62 1.73 10.19 12.83
C LEU A 62 3.04 10.49 12.10
N GLU A 63 3.22 9.91 10.92
CA GLU A 63 4.31 10.20 10.00
C GLU A 63 3.80 11.06 8.86
N ILE A 64 4.31 12.29 8.73
CA ILE A 64 3.87 13.25 7.72
C ILE A 64 4.96 13.37 6.66
N LYS A 65 4.58 13.19 5.40
CA LYS A 65 5.43 13.51 4.25
C LYS A 65 4.82 14.68 3.51
N VAL A 66 5.62 15.75 3.36
CA VAL A 66 5.23 16.92 2.58
C VAL A 66 5.48 16.65 1.10
N PHE A 67 4.49 16.96 0.28
CA PHE A 67 4.55 16.99 -1.18
C PHE A 67 4.27 18.41 -1.68
N ASP A 68 4.87 18.76 -2.82
CA ASP A 68 4.78 20.07 -3.47
C ASP A 68 3.87 20.07 -4.71
N ASP A 69 3.23 18.94 -5.02
CA ASP A 69 2.28 18.77 -6.12
C ASP A 69 0.96 18.11 -5.66
N TYR A 70 0.00 18.03 -6.58
CA TYR A 70 -1.37 17.54 -6.32
C TYR A 70 -1.65 16.14 -6.90
N VAL A 71 -0.69 15.55 -7.61
CA VAL A 71 -0.83 14.24 -8.24
C VAL A 71 -0.25 13.15 -7.35
N GLN A 72 0.99 13.33 -6.87
CA GLN A 72 1.69 12.34 -6.05
C GLN A 72 0.92 11.94 -4.79
N PRO A 73 0.31 12.86 -4.01
CA PRO A 73 -0.39 12.47 -2.79
C PRO A 73 -1.53 11.45 -3.00
N ASN A 74 -2.21 11.50 -4.14
CA ASN A 74 -3.22 10.50 -4.50
C ASN A 74 -2.59 9.17 -4.95
N GLN A 75 -1.52 9.24 -5.75
CA GLN A 75 -0.85 8.03 -6.25
C GLN A 75 -0.23 7.19 -5.14
N VAL A 76 0.39 7.82 -4.14
CA VAL A 76 1.02 7.11 -3.02
C VAL A 76 0.02 6.53 -2.02
N VAL A 77 -1.22 7.04 -2.00
CA VAL A 77 -2.32 6.43 -1.21
C VAL A 77 -2.94 5.28 -1.98
N GLU A 78 -3.22 5.44 -3.27
CA GLU A 78 -3.75 4.35 -4.11
C GLU A 78 -2.79 3.15 -4.14
N SER A 79 -1.48 3.38 -4.15
CA SER A 79 -0.47 2.31 -4.12
C SER A 79 -0.38 1.59 -2.77
N GLY A 80 -0.98 2.14 -1.72
CA GLY A 80 -0.88 1.65 -0.34
C GLY A 80 0.45 1.98 0.35
N GLU A 81 1.27 2.89 -0.21
CA GLU A 81 2.48 3.37 0.46
C GLU A 81 2.16 4.28 1.66
N PHE A 82 1.08 5.06 1.54
CA PHE A 82 0.53 5.94 2.57
C PHE A 82 -0.90 5.53 2.92
N ASP A 83 -1.27 5.71 4.20
CA ASP A 83 -2.60 5.34 4.69
C ASP A 83 -3.66 6.39 4.30
N ALA A 84 -3.26 7.65 4.18
CA ALA A 84 -4.14 8.75 3.80
C ALA A 84 -3.36 9.91 3.16
N ASN A 85 -4.09 10.83 2.55
CA ASN A 85 -3.56 12.15 2.19
C ASN A 85 -4.45 13.28 2.75
N TYR A 86 -3.87 14.46 2.89
CA TYR A 86 -4.52 15.65 3.43
C TYR A 86 -4.09 16.88 2.61
N PHE A 87 -4.81 17.17 1.53
CA PHE A 87 -4.49 18.32 0.64
C PHE A 87 -5.63 18.80 -0.28
N GLN A 88 -6.69 18.00 -0.47
CA GLN A 88 -7.64 18.17 -1.58
C GLN A 88 -9.09 18.34 -1.11
N HIS A 89 -9.92 18.95 -1.97
CA HIS A 89 -11.38 19.01 -1.84
C HIS A 89 -12.07 17.90 -2.66
N ILE A 90 -13.35 17.64 -2.36
CA ILE A 90 -14.14 16.55 -2.97
C ILE A 90 -14.17 16.62 -4.52
N PRO A 91 -14.42 17.77 -5.16
CA PRO A 91 -14.42 17.82 -6.63
C PRO A 91 -13.11 17.37 -7.28
N TYR A 92 -11.96 17.63 -6.64
CA TYR A 92 -10.66 17.22 -7.17
C TYR A 92 -10.49 15.71 -7.03
N LEU A 93 -10.85 15.15 -5.87
CA LEU A 93 -10.85 13.70 -5.63
C LEU A 93 -11.67 12.95 -6.67
N GLU A 94 -12.90 13.40 -6.93
CA GLU A 94 -13.79 12.78 -7.90
C GLU A 94 -13.23 12.85 -9.32
N SER A 95 -12.69 14.01 -9.72
CA SER A 95 -12.03 14.16 -11.03
C SER A 95 -10.81 13.25 -11.15
N PHE A 96 -9.97 13.21 -10.11
CA PHE A 96 -8.76 12.40 -10.09
C PHE A 96 -9.06 10.91 -10.21
N ASN A 97 -10.03 10.40 -9.44
CA ASN A 97 -10.50 9.02 -9.56
C ASN A 97 -11.00 8.71 -10.99
N LYS A 98 -11.79 9.61 -11.58
CA LYS A 98 -12.31 9.44 -12.94
C LYS A 98 -11.20 9.45 -14.00
N GLU A 99 -10.22 10.34 -13.87
CA GLU A 99 -9.15 10.54 -14.84
C GLU A 99 -8.02 9.51 -14.73
N LYS A 100 -7.71 9.07 -13.51
CA LYS A 100 -6.57 8.19 -13.21
C LYS A 100 -6.99 6.75 -12.90
N GLY A 101 -8.29 6.48 -12.77
CA GLY A 101 -8.80 5.15 -12.43
C GLY A 101 -8.48 4.73 -11.00
N THR A 102 -8.29 5.69 -10.09
CA THR A 102 -8.06 5.42 -8.66
C THR A 102 -9.37 5.23 -7.92
N HIS A 103 -9.31 4.63 -6.73
CA HIS A 103 -10.47 4.22 -5.94
C HIS A 103 -10.47 4.89 -4.55
N LEU A 104 -9.91 6.08 -4.47
CA LEU A 104 -9.78 6.84 -3.24
C LEU A 104 -11.14 7.32 -2.74
N VAL A 105 -11.32 7.36 -1.42
CA VAL A 105 -12.57 7.76 -0.79
C VAL A 105 -12.36 8.92 0.17
N ASN A 106 -13.38 9.74 0.35
CA ASN A 106 -13.37 10.79 1.36
C ASN A 106 -13.68 10.20 2.75
N ALA A 107 -12.66 10.13 3.61
CA ALA A 107 -12.80 9.68 5.01
C ALA A 107 -13.14 10.81 6.00
N GLY A 108 -13.12 12.07 5.55
CA GLY A 108 -13.36 13.26 6.36
C GLY A 108 -13.07 14.51 5.54
N GLY A 109 -14.13 15.26 5.20
CA GLY A 109 -14.03 16.49 4.42
C GLY A 109 -13.32 17.60 5.19
N ILE A 110 -12.48 18.35 4.49
CA ILE A 110 -11.57 19.35 5.07
C ILE A 110 -11.67 20.72 4.38
N HIS A 111 -12.46 20.78 3.30
CA HIS A 111 -12.80 21.94 2.49
C HIS A 111 -14.30 21.95 2.25
#